data_AF-A0A353K2Y4-F1
#
_entry.id   AF-A0A353K2Y4-F1
#
_cell.length_a   1.000
_cell.length_b   1.000
_cell.length_c   1.000
_cell.angle_alpha   90.00
_cell.angle_beta   90.00
_cell.angle_gamma   90.00
#
_symmetry.space_group_name_H-M   'P 1'
#
loop_
_entity.id
_entity.type
_entity.pdbx_description
1 polymer ?
#
loop_
_entity_poly.entity_id
_entity_poly.type
_entity_poly.pdbx_seq_one_letter_code
_entity_poly.pdbx_strand_id
1 'polypeptide(L)'
;TAIPVVPYNDGQKQVNPYQTVKITVKDSSSGKVLAVQDKVVLPVSDEMMCSNCHGTQDTDKNILMAHDGSNGTKLYTDLTQGKRHRCNECHSDNVLNAPGKDGLPALSQAIHGFHSSRMGMSKLANQCYNCHPGEVTKCNRGVMAANGITCADSKCHGSMENVSQTILNGRRPWLDEPD
;
A
#
# COMPACT_ATOMS: atom_id res chain seq x y z
N THR A 1 -5.77 -14.81 -11.66
CA THR A 1 -4.41 -14.37 -12.04
C THR A 1 -4.35 -12.87 -11.96
N ALA A 2 -3.44 -12.30 -11.16
CA ALA A 2 -3.22 -10.86 -11.11
C ALA A 2 -2.35 -10.41 -12.31
N ILE A 3 -2.53 -9.17 -12.77
CA ILE A 3 -1.65 -8.55 -13.77
C ILE A 3 -0.49 -7.88 -13.00
N PRO A 4 0.76 -8.37 -13.11
CA PRO A 4 1.88 -7.71 -12.47
C PRO A 4 2.12 -6.37 -13.17
N VAL A 5 2.00 -5.28 -12.44
CA VAL A 5 2.33 -3.95 -12.93
C VAL A 5 3.32 -3.28 -11.99
N VAL A 6 4.29 -2.58 -12.59
CA VAL A 6 5.25 -1.72 -11.91
C VAL A 6 5.09 -0.31 -12.46
N PRO A 7 5.44 0.77 -11.74
CA PRO A 7 5.27 2.13 -12.23
C PRO A 7 6.38 2.53 -13.20
N TYR A 8 6.81 1.62 -14.07
CA TYR A 8 7.82 1.82 -15.10
C TYR A 8 7.36 1.15 -16.39
N ASN A 9 7.68 1.77 -17.53
CA ASN A 9 7.53 1.10 -18.82
C ASN A 9 8.64 0.06 -19.00
N ASP A 10 8.39 -0.94 -19.84
CA ASP A 10 9.37 -1.98 -20.14
C ASP A 10 10.71 -1.39 -20.61
N GLY A 11 11.78 -1.78 -19.92
CA GLY A 11 13.15 -1.31 -20.21
C GLY A 11 13.41 0.16 -19.85
N GLN A 12 12.49 0.86 -19.19
CA GLN A 12 12.64 2.25 -18.78
C GLN A 12 12.88 2.38 -17.28
N LYS A 13 13.67 3.39 -16.90
CA LYS A 13 13.89 3.78 -15.49
C LYS A 13 13.08 5.01 -15.07
N GLN A 14 12.45 5.67 -16.05
CA GLN A 14 11.57 6.81 -15.79
C GLN A 14 10.26 6.31 -15.20
N VAL A 15 9.87 6.91 -14.07
CA VAL A 15 8.62 6.58 -13.38
C VAL A 15 7.43 6.99 -14.26
N ASN A 16 6.55 6.03 -14.52
CA ASN A 16 5.28 6.17 -15.20
C ASN A 16 4.17 5.51 -14.37
N PRO A 17 3.56 6.25 -13.42
CA PRO A 17 2.56 5.71 -12.50
C PRO A 17 1.13 5.77 -13.07
N TYR A 18 0.95 6.31 -14.28
CA TYR A 18 -0.34 6.45 -14.96
C TYR A 18 -0.39 5.62 -16.24
N GLN A 19 0.10 4.39 -16.16
CA GLN A 19 -0.02 3.44 -17.25
C GLN A 19 -1.50 3.15 -17.52
N THR A 20 -1.82 2.95 -18.80
CA THR A 20 -3.19 2.69 -19.22
C THR A 20 -3.31 1.39 -19.99
N VAL A 21 -4.47 0.75 -19.85
CA VAL A 21 -4.85 -0.42 -20.64
C VAL A 21 -6.12 -0.19 -21.42
N LYS A 22 -6.30 -1.05 -22.43
CA LYS A 22 -7.55 -1.23 -23.14
C LYS A 22 -8.28 -2.42 -22.54
N ILE A 23 -9.47 -2.19 -22.03
CA ILE A 23 -10.36 -3.26 -21.56
C ILE A 23 -11.30 -3.61 -22.71
N THR A 24 -11.30 -4.88 -23.12
CA THR A 24 -12.23 -5.40 -24.13
C THR A 24 -13.11 -6.46 -23.49
N VAL A 25 -14.42 -6.22 -23.51
CA VAL A 25 -15.42 -7.18 -23.05
C VAL A 25 -15.89 -7.96 -24.26
N LYS A 26 -15.85 -9.29 -24.17
CA LYS A 26 -16.30 -10.21 -25.22
C LYS A 26 -17.36 -11.15 -24.68
N ASP A 27 -18.33 -11.48 -25.52
CA ASP A 27 -19.24 -12.58 -25.28
C ASP A 27 -18.46 -13.90 -25.23
N SER A 28 -18.67 -14.68 -24.18
CA SER A 28 -17.88 -15.90 -23.93
C SER A 28 -18.19 -17.02 -24.93
N SER A 29 -19.41 -17.04 -25.49
CA SER A 29 -19.88 -18.11 -26.38
C SER A 29 -19.54 -17.88 -27.85
N SER A 30 -19.68 -16.64 -28.32
CA SER A 30 -19.50 -16.24 -29.72
C SER A 30 -18.18 -15.52 -29.98
N GLY A 31 -17.48 -15.07 -28.95
CA GLY A 31 -16.28 -14.23 -29.05
C GLY A 31 -16.55 -12.80 -29.54
N LYS A 32 -17.82 -12.43 -29.75
CA LYS A 32 -18.22 -11.09 -30.20
C LYS A 32 -17.80 -10.04 -29.18
N VAL A 33 -17.17 -8.96 -29.63
CA VAL A 33 -16.85 -7.82 -28.76
C VAL A 33 -18.14 -7.08 -28.39
N LEU A 34 -18.37 -6.91 -27.09
CA LEU A 34 -19.53 -6.23 -26.52
C LEU A 34 -19.24 -4.79 -26.13
N ALA A 35 -18.03 -4.53 -25.61
CA ALA A 35 -17.60 -3.19 -25.23
C ALA A 35 -16.08 -3.07 -25.32
N VAL A 36 -15.59 -1.85 -25.58
CA VAL A 36 -14.18 -1.49 -25.51
C VAL A 36 -14.07 -0.20 -24.72
N GLN A 37 -13.25 -0.20 -23.68
CA GLN A 37 -12.83 1.01 -22.99
C GLN A 37 -11.32 1.19 -23.16
N ASP A 38 -10.95 2.27 -23.83
CA ASP A 38 -9.56 2.66 -24.00
C ASP A 38 -9.08 3.56 -22.87
N LYS A 39 -7.75 3.58 -22.67
CA LYS A 39 -7.04 4.46 -21.72
C LYS A 39 -7.52 4.33 -20.26
N VAL A 40 -7.87 3.12 -19.83
CA VAL A 40 -8.18 2.86 -18.41
C VAL A 40 -6.89 2.88 -17.61
N VAL A 41 -6.77 3.80 -16.66
CA VAL A 41 -5.57 3.91 -15.81
C VAL A 41 -5.48 2.69 -14.89
N LEU A 42 -4.35 1.97 -14.94
CA LEU A 42 -4.00 1.02 -13.90
C LEU A 42 -3.41 1.78 -12.71
N PRO A 43 -4.00 1.65 -11.51
CA PRO A 43 -3.38 2.20 -10.32
C PRO A 43 -2.15 1.36 -9.99
N VAL A 44 -0.97 1.91 -10.24
CA VAL A 44 0.31 1.31 -9.84
C VAL A 44 1.18 2.38 -9.23
N SER A 45 1.74 2.08 -8.06
CA SER A 45 2.69 2.96 -7.39
C SER A 45 3.59 2.16 -6.45
N ASP A 46 4.86 2.50 -6.46
CA ASP A 46 5.89 2.11 -5.49
C ASP A 46 6.27 3.29 -4.59
N GLU A 47 5.42 4.32 -4.53
CA GLU A 47 5.61 5.55 -3.79
C GLU A 47 5.40 5.35 -2.27
N MET A 48 6.16 4.44 -1.69
CA MET A 48 6.30 4.28 -0.24
C MET A 48 7.59 4.98 0.19
N MET A 49 7.47 6.13 0.83
CA MET A 49 8.59 6.98 1.21
C MET A 49 9.20 6.57 2.56
N CYS A 50 9.50 5.28 2.74
CA CYS A 50 10.05 4.75 3.99
C CYS A 50 11.35 5.45 4.40
N SER A 51 12.12 5.91 3.41
CA SER A 51 13.38 6.65 3.59
C SER A 51 13.22 7.99 4.31
N ASN A 52 12.01 8.55 4.37
CA ASN A 52 11.73 9.76 5.13
C ASN A 52 12.03 9.60 6.63
N CYS A 53 11.96 8.37 7.15
CA CYS A 53 12.22 8.05 8.57
C CYS A 53 13.31 6.98 8.75
N HIS A 54 13.38 5.98 7.86
CA HIS A 54 14.33 4.87 7.94
C HIS A 54 15.68 5.14 7.25
N GLY A 55 16.00 6.42 7.01
CA GLY A 55 17.24 6.84 6.35
C GLY A 55 17.18 6.72 4.83
N THR A 56 17.96 7.54 4.14
CA THR A 56 18.07 7.50 2.66
C THR A 56 19.13 6.53 2.15
N GLN A 57 19.99 6.05 3.04
CA GLN A 57 20.94 4.97 2.80
C GLN A 57 20.49 3.74 3.57
N ASP A 58 20.61 2.57 2.95
CA ASP A 58 20.29 1.30 3.59
C ASP A 58 18.87 1.22 4.19
N THR A 59 17.89 1.90 3.58
CA THR A 59 16.49 1.99 4.07
C THR A 59 15.92 0.63 4.44
N ASP A 60 16.03 -0.36 3.55
CA ASP A 60 15.51 -1.71 3.75
C ASP A 60 16.19 -2.39 4.95
N LYS A 61 17.50 -2.27 5.07
CA LYS A 61 18.26 -2.79 6.21
C LYS A 61 17.79 -2.14 7.52
N ASN A 62 17.61 -0.82 7.53
CA ASN A 62 17.18 -0.10 8.73
C ASN A 62 15.76 -0.51 9.16
N ILE A 63 14.86 -0.75 8.21
CA ILE A 63 13.52 -1.30 8.47
C ILE A 63 13.64 -2.69 9.10
N LEU A 64 14.40 -3.60 8.48
CA LEU A 64 14.52 -4.97 8.96
C LEU A 64 15.20 -5.06 10.33
N MET A 65 16.24 -4.25 10.58
CA MET A 65 16.89 -4.19 11.89
C MET A 65 15.94 -3.65 12.98
N ALA A 66 15.14 -2.63 12.67
CA ALA A 66 14.13 -2.11 13.60
C ALA A 66 13.03 -3.15 13.89
N HIS A 67 12.60 -3.89 12.85
CA HIS A 67 11.64 -4.96 13.00
C HIS A 67 12.18 -6.12 13.85
N ASP A 68 13.42 -6.55 13.57
CA ASP A 68 14.13 -7.59 14.34
C ASP A 68 14.27 -7.20 15.81
N GLY A 69 14.68 -5.96 16.09
CA GLY A 69 14.80 -5.45 17.46
C GLY A 69 13.48 -5.36 18.22
N SER A 70 12.37 -5.08 17.52
CA SER A 70 11.05 -4.91 18.15
C SER A 70 10.30 -6.24 18.34
N ASN A 71 10.53 -7.21 17.44
CA ASN A 71 9.72 -8.44 17.36
C ASN A 71 10.54 -9.72 17.52
N GLY A 72 11.85 -9.63 17.75
CA GLY A 72 12.73 -10.79 17.92
C GLY A 72 12.91 -11.63 16.65
N THR A 73 12.66 -11.05 15.48
CA THR A 73 12.89 -11.71 14.19
C THR A 73 14.37 -11.68 13.79
N LYS A 74 14.71 -12.35 12.67
CA LYS A 74 16.06 -12.37 12.08
C LYS A 74 16.05 -11.98 10.60
N LEU A 75 15.09 -11.14 10.20
CA LEU A 75 14.85 -10.78 8.80
C LEU A 75 16.05 -10.10 8.16
N TYR A 76 16.80 -9.29 8.90
CA TYR A 76 18.02 -8.69 8.36
C TYR A 76 19.11 -9.74 8.12
N THR A 77 19.26 -10.71 9.03
CA THR A 77 20.21 -11.82 8.84
C THR A 77 19.79 -12.70 7.66
N ASP A 78 18.50 -12.99 7.53
CA ASP A 78 17.97 -13.73 6.37
C ASP A 78 18.29 -12.97 5.07
N LEU A 79 18.11 -11.64 5.05
CA LEU A 79 18.43 -10.81 3.88
C LEU A 79 19.91 -10.89 3.49
N THR A 80 20.84 -10.83 4.45
CA THR A 80 22.29 -10.93 4.16
C THR A 80 22.70 -12.31 3.66
N GLN A 81 21.89 -13.33 3.93
CA GLN A 81 22.04 -14.69 3.41
C GLN A 81 21.28 -14.92 2.08
N GLY A 82 20.73 -13.86 1.48
CA GLY A 82 20.01 -13.92 0.20
C GLY A 82 18.56 -14.40 0.32
N LYS A 83 18.04 -14.58 1.54
CA LYS A 83 16.67 -14.99 1.82
C LYS A 83 15.80 -13.77 2.05
N ARG A 84 14.91 -13.48 1.09
CA ARG A 84 13.97 -12.36 1.16
C ARG A 84 12.60 -12.84 1.61
N HIS A 85 11.99 -12.09 2.51
CA HIS A 85 10.66 -12.33 3.03
C HIS A 85 9.70 -11.25 2.57
N ARG A 86 8.46 -11.63 2.24
CA ARG A 86 7.36 -10.66 2.14
C ARG A 86 6.72 -10.48 3.51
N CYS A 87 6.36 -9.24 3.85
CA CYS A 87 5.66 -8.93 5.10
C CYS A 87 4.40 -9.79 5.27
N ASN A 88 3.71 -10.07 4.16
CA ASN A 88 2.48 -10.86 4.14
C ASN A 88 2.66 -12.38 4.27
N GLU A 89 3.91 -12.87 4.38
CA GLU A 89 4.18 -14.26 4.81
C GLU A 89 3.88 -14.48 6.30
N CYS A 90 3.92 -13.40 7.09
CA CYS A 90 3.61 -13.41 8.52
C CYS A 90 2.32 -12.64 8.82
N HIS A 91 2.12 -11.47 8.23
CA HIS A 91 0.95 -10.63 8.48
C HIS A 91 -0.14 -10.86 7.42
N SER A 92 -1.38 -11.11 7.82
CA SER A 92 -2.46 -11.33 6.84
C SER A 92 -2.72 -10.09 5.97
N ASP A 93 -3.08 -10.29 4.69
CA ASP A 93 -3.33 -9.20 3.75
C ASP A 93 -4.44 -9.55 2.76
N ASN A 94 -5.53 -8.77 2.80
CA ASN A 94 -6.70 -8.97 1.95
C ASN A 94 -6.42 -8.65 0.47
N VAL A 95 -5.49 -7.73 0.16
CA VAL A 95 -5.18 -7.35 -1.23
C VAL A 95 -4.63 -8.54 -2.01
N LEU A 96 -3.74 -9.29 -1.36
CA LEU A 96 -3.05 -10.42 -1.95
C LEU A 96 -3.66 -11.77 -1.53
N ASN A 97 -4.78 -11.75 -0.81
CA ASN A 97 -5.41 -12.93 -0.22
C ASN A 97 -4.39 -13.79 0.57
N ALA A 98 -3.51 -13.13 1.31
CA ALA A 98 -2.47 -13.78 2.10
C ALA A 98 -3.03 -14.07 3.50
N PRO A 99 -3.09 -15.34 3.93
CA PRO A 99 -3.67 -15.71 5.22
C PRO A 99 -2.82 -15.22 6.41
N GLY A 100 -1.53 -14.98 6.22
CA GLY A 100 -0.59 -14.67 7.31
C GLY A 100 -0.41 -15.86 8.27
N LYS A 101 0.05 -15.57 9.48
CA LYS A 101 0.21 -16.52 10.58
C LYS A 101 -0.72 -16.18 11.74
N ASP A 102 -1.20 -17.22 12.41
CA ASP A 102 -2.05 -17.08 13.59
C ASP A 102 -1.36 -16.28 14.71
N GLY A 103 -2.14 -15.47 15.42
CA GLY A 103 -1.67 -14.65 16.54
C GLY A 103 -0.90 -13.38 16.15
N LEU A 104 -0.66 -13.13 14.85
CA LEU A 104 -0.08 -11.88 14.37
C LEU A 104 -1.17 -10.93 13.84
N PRO A 105 -1.00 -9.61 14.02
CA PRO A 105 -1.92 -8.64 13.44
C PRO A 105 -1.87 -8.70 11.90
N ALA A 106 -2.99 -8.38 11.25
CA ALA A 106 -3.03 -8.14 9.80
C ALA A 106 -2.01 -7.06 9.40
N LEU A 107 -1.52 -7.09 8.16
CA LEU A 107 -0.45 -6.21 7.68
C LEU A 107 -0.82 -4.74 7.84
N SER A 108 -2.04 -4.36 7.46
CA SER A 108 -2.51 -2.98 7.67
C SER A 108 -2.53 -2.63 9.15
N GLN A 109 -2.87 -3.54 10.05
CA GLN A 109 -2.84 -3.27 11.48
C GLN A 109 -1.41 -3.14 12.01
N ALA A 110 -0.50 -4.01 11.59
CA ALA A 110 0.90 -3.95 11.97
C ALA A 110 1.54 -2.61 11.56
N ILE A 111 1.27 -2.15 10.34
CA ILE A 111 1.82 -0.89 9.82
C ILE A 111 1.17 0.31 10.50
N HIS A 112 -0.16 0.47 10.47
CA HIS A 112 -0.82 1.66 11.03
C HIS A 112 -0.65 1.71 12.55
N GLY A 113 -0.81 0.59 13.25
CA GLY A 113 -0.68 0.52 14.70
C GLY A 113 0.71 0.90 15.18
N PHE A 114 1.76 0.34 14.55
CA PHE A 114 3.14 0.65 14.94
C PHE A 114 3.53 2.10 14.59
N HIS A 115 3.14 2.62 13.42
CA HIS A 115 3.56 3.95 13.01
C HIS A 115 2.68 5.07 13.57
N SER A 116 1.51 4.76 14.16
CA SER A 116 0.52 5.71 14.67
C SER A 116 1.12 6.86 15.50
N SER A 117 1.96 6.52 16.48
CA SER A 117 2.59 7.47 17.41
C SER A 117 3.86 8.13 16.88
N ARG A 118 4.34 7.73 15.70
CA ARG A 118 5.65 8.18 15.14
C ARG A 118 5.51 9.20 14.02
N MET A 119 4.31 9.40 13.48
CA MET A 119 4.11 10.29 12.32
C MET A 119 4.24 11.78 12.62
N GLY A 120 4.36 12.17 13.89
CA GLY A 120 4.82 13.52 14.24
C GLY A 120 6.21 13.86 13.68
N MET A 121 7.02 12.85 13.31
CA MET A 121 8.31 13.04 12.64
C MET A 121 8.19 13.38 11.14
N SER A 122 7.03 13.11 10.52
CA SER A 122 6.82 13.39 9.10
C SER A 122 6.79 14.88 8.83
N LYS A 123 7.44 15.28 7.73
CA LYS A 123 7.41 16.66 7.21
C LYS A 123 6.36 16.88 6.12
N LEU A 124 5.67 15.83 5.69
CA LEU A 124 4.61 15.94 4.69
C LEU A 124 3.37 16.59 5.30
N ALA A 125 2.74 17.48 4.51
CA ALA A 125 1.47 18.10 4.88
C ALA A 125 0.37 17.04 5.06
N ASN A 126 0.34 16.03 4.18
CA ASN A 126 -0.46 14.83 4.37
C ASN A 126 0.45 13.67 4.78
N GLN A 127 0.41 13.30 6.06
CA GLN A 127 1.26 12.24 6.62
C GLN A 127 0.96 10.86 6.02
N CYS A 128 -0.27 10.63 5.53
CA CYS A 128 -0.64 9.38 4.85
C CYS A 128 0.24 9.11 3.63
N TYR A 129 0.75 10.16 2.98
CA TYR A 129 1.58 10.04 1.78
C TYR A 129 3.01 9.56 2.03
N ASN A 130 3.41 9.32 3.29
CA ASN A 130 4.66 8.62 3.57
C ASN A 130 4.59 7.14 3.16
N CYS A 131 3.39 6.54 3.16
CA CYS A 131 3.20 5.12 2.88
C CYS A 131 2.19 4.87 1.77
N HIS A 132 1.22 5.76 1.60
CA HIS A 132 0.29 5.70 0.49
C HIS A 132 0.75 6.61 -0.64
N PRO A 133 0.48 6.26 -1.91
CA PRO A 133 0.85 7.11 -3.03
C PRO A 133 0.20 8.50 -2.92
N GLY A 134 0.87 9.59 -3.28
CA GLY A 134 0.21 10.90 -3.26
C GLY A 134 1.04 12.16 -3.44
N GLU A 135 2.32 12.17 -3.09
CA GLU A 135 3.22 13.31 -3.36
C GLU A 135 3.46 13.47 -4.86
N VAL A 136 3.63 12.36 -5.59
CA VAL A 136 3.78 12.30 -7.04
C VAL A 136 2.47 11.91 -7.72
N THR A 137 1.85 10.81 -7.26
CA THR A 137 0.71 10.16 -7.95
C THR A 137 -0.68 10.73 -7.61
N LYS A 138 -0.75 11.71 -6.71
CA LYS A 138 -1.99 12.45 -6.36
C LYS A 138 -3.20 11.51 -6.10
N CYS A 139 -3.01 10.49 -5.27
CA CYS A 139 -3.97 9.38 -5.09
C CYS A 139 -5.35 9.79 -4.54
N ASN A 140 -5.46 10.91 -3.82
CA ASN A 140 -6.76 11.52 -3.51
C ASN A 140 -7.26 12.32 -4.73
N ARG A 141 -7.77 11.63 -5.74
CA ARG A 141 -8.33 12.21 -6.98
C ARG A 141 -9.82 11.88 -7.10
N GLY A 142 -10.52 12.59 -7.97
CA GLY A 142 -11.93 12.31 -8.27
C GLY A 142 -12.88 12.98 -7.28
N VAL A 143 -14.02 12.35 -6.99
CA VAL A 143 -15.12 12.99 -6.26
C VAL A 143 -14.75 13.38 -4.84
N MET A 144 -13.85 12.64 -4.18
CA MET A 144 -13.35 12.97 -2.84
C MET A 144 -12.62 14.31 -2.87
N ALA A 145 -11.61 14.42 -3.73
CA ALA A 145 -10.86 15.67 -3.90
C ALA A 145 -11.73 16.83 -4.40
N ALA A 146 -12.67 16.57 -5.31
CA ALA A 146 -13.59 17.58 -5.84
C ALA A 146 -14.51 18.17 -4.74
N ASN A 147 -14.75 17.41 -3.67
CA ASN A 147 -15.55 17.84 -2.52
C ASN A 147 -14.67 18.22 -1.31
N GLY A 148 -13.35 18.36 -1.48
CA GLY A 148 -12.44 18.73 -0.40
C GLY A 148 -12.26 17.66 0.68
N ILE A 149 -12.71 16.42 0.43
CA ILE A 149 -12.54 15.29 1.35
C ILE A 149 -11.08 14.85 1.27
N THR A 150 -10.44 14.74 2.43
CA THR A 150 -9.04 14.31 2.54
C THR A 150 -8.95 12.94 3.21
N CYS A 151 -7.79 12.30 3.12
CA CYS A 151 -7.54 11.04 3.83
C CYS A 151 -7.84 11.17 5.33
N ALA A 152 -7.49 12.31 5.94
CA ALA A 152 -7.63 12.52 7.37
C ALA A 152 -9.03 13.01 7.80
N ASP A 153 -10.02 13.04 6.90
CA ASP A 153 -11.38 13.42 7.26
C ASP A 153 -11.93 12.42 8.30
N SER A 154 -12.36 12.96 9.45
CA SER A 154 -12.86 12.19 10.60
C SER A 154 -14.13 11.39 10.29
N LYS A 155 -14.85 11.73 9.21
CA LYS A 155 -16.04 10.99 8.76
C LYS A 155 -15.70 9.85 7.80
N CYS A 156 -14.42 9.64 7.53
CA CYS A 156 -13.93 8.58 6.66
C CYS A 156 -12.79 7.84 7.39
N HIS A 157 -11.52 8.03 7.02
CA HIS A 157 -10.43 7.31 7.68
C HIS A 157 -10.00 7.94 9.01
N GLY A 158 -10.13 9.26 9.16
CA GLY A 158 -9.65 10.00 10.33
C GLY A 158 -8.13 9.96 10.49
N SER A 159 -7.66 10.03 11.73
CA SER A 159 -6.23 9.92 12.03
C SER A 159 -5.72 8.51 11.73
N MET A 160 -4.41 8.35 11.53
CA MET A 160 -3.82 7.02 11.39
C MET A 160 -3.98 6.16 12.65
N GLU A 161 -4.10 6.77 13.83
CA GLU A 161 -4.53 6.05 15.03
C GLU A 161 -5.96 5.53 14.89
N ASN A 162 -6.90 6.35 14.40
CA ASN A 162 -8.26 5.92 14.10
C ASN A 162 -8.30 4.75 13.10
N VAL A 163 -7.48 4.81 12.04
CA VAL A 163 -7.33 3.69 11.10
C VAL A 163 -6.87 2.42 11.80
N SER A 164 -5.87 2.49 12.68
CA SER A 164 -5.44 1.35 13.49
C SER A 164 -6.57 0.84 14.40
N GLN A 165 -7.26 1.73 15.13
CA GLN A 165 -8.28 1.32 16.08
C GLN A 165 -9.49 0.68 15.41
N THR A 166 -9.94 1.20 14.27
CA THR A 166 -11.05 0.59 13.51
C THR A 166 -10.71 -0.84 13.05
N ILE A 167 -9.46 -1.09 12.64
CA ILE A 167 -9.01 -2.43 12.26
C ILE A 167 -8.94 -3.35 13.47
N LEU A 168 -8.41 -2.88 14.61
CA LEU A 168 -8.41 -3.63 15.87
C LEU A 168 -9.84 -4.00 16.31
N ASN A 169 -10.81 -3.13 16.04
CA ASN A 169 -12.21 -3.33 16.37
C ASN A 169 -12.99 -4.14 15.34
N GLY A 170 -12.31 -4.72 14.34
CA GLY A 170 -12.89 -5.70 13.43
C GLY A 170 -13.12 -5.23 12.00
N ARG A 171 -12.85 -3.95 11.67
CA ARG A 171 -12.89 -3.48 10.27
C ARG A 171 -11.86 -4.24 9.44
N ARG A 172 -12.24 -4.79 8.29
CA ARG A 172 -11.34 -5.53 7.41
C ARG A 172 -10.80 -4.59 6.33
N PRO A 173 -9.49 -4.28 6.31
CA PRO A 173 -8.89 -3.41 5.29
C PRO A 173 -9.22 -3.92 3.88
N TRP A 174 -9.50 -3.00 2.95
CA TRP A 174 -9.84 -3.27 1.53
C TRP A 174 -11.19 -3.95 1.27
N LEU A 175 -11.81 -4.55 2.29
CA LEU A 175 -13.11 -5.22 2.16
C LEU A 175 -14.23 -4.36 2.73
N ASP A 176 -13.95 -3.64 3.82
CA ASP A 176 -14.89 -2.77 4.49
C ASP A 176 -14.50 -1.30 4.29
N GLU A 177 -15.48 -0.48 3.90
CA GLU A 177 -15.31 0.98 3.83
C GLU A 177 -15.01 1.57 5.23
N PRO A 178 -14.44 2.78 5.31
CA PRO A 178 -14.26 3.47 6.59
C PRO A 178 -15.61 4.01 7.08
N ASP A 179 -15.89 3.84 8.38
CA ASP A 179 -17.11 4.29 9.05
C ASP A 179 -16.98 5.69 9.65
#